data_AF-A0A4Y2FIU4-F1
#
_entry.id   AF-A0A4Y2FIU4-F1
#
_cell.length_a   1.000
_cell.length_b   1.000
_cell.length_c   1.000
_cell.angle_alpha   90.00
_cell.angle_beta   90.00
_cell.angle_gamma   90.00
#
_symmetry.space_group_name_H-M   'P 1'
#
loop_
_entity.id
_entity.type
_entity.pdbx_description
1 polymer ?
#
loop_
_entity_poly.entity_id
_entity_poly.type
_entity_poly.pdbx_seq_one_letter_code
_entity_poly.pdbx_strand_id
1 'polypeptide(L)'
;MEYILKGSPECVKSELELFHLLPTQTAMENGKWIEFHPLSNVFDGGPVEFHISGSGDEYLDLSQTQLYVQAKILKADGSPILKEITTGDNASPETKIGPVNLFLHSLLSQVDVSLNDRLVSN
;
A
#
# COMPACT_ATOMS: atom_id res chain seq x y z
N MET A 1 -29.97 7.92 -5.89
CA MET A 1 -30.16 7.65 -7.33
C MET A 1 -29.15 6.58 -7.68
N GLU A 2 -29.61 5.38 -8.02
CA GLU A 2 -28.73 4.33 -8.55
C GLU A 2 -28.45 4.62 -10.02
N TYR A 3 -27.16 4.65 -10.36
CA TYR A 3 -26.72 4.78 -11.75
C TYR A 3 -26.80 3.40 -12.41
N ILE A 4 -27.87 3.18 -13.18
CA ILE A 4 -28.04 1.96 -13.98
C ILE A 4 -27.33 2.16 -15.32
N LEU A 5 -26.32 1.33 -15.60
CA LEU A 5 -25.62 1.35 -16.88
C LEU A 5 -26.53 0.77 -17.97
N LYS A 6 -26.86 1.58 -18.98
CA LYS A 6 -27.81 1.16 -20.03
C LYS A 6 -27.25 -0.04 -20.80
N GLY A 7 -27.93 -1.18 -20.70
CA GLY A 7 -27.55 -2.44 -21.36
C GLY A 7 -26.76 -3.41 -20.48
N SER A 8 -26.49 -3.10 -19.21
CA SER A 8 -25.92 -4.08 -18.29
C SER A 8 -26.94 -5.16 -17.94
N PRO A 9 -26.57 -6.46 -17.91
CA PRO A 9 -27.44 -7.52 -17.42
C PRO A 9 -27.70 -7.36 -15.92
N GLU A 10 -28.72 -8.06 -15.43
CA GLU A 10 -28.94 -8.20 -14.00
C GLU A 10 -27.75 -8.89 -13.33
N CYS A 11 -27.31 -8.36 -12.20
CA CYS A 11 -26.20 -8.89 -11.42
C CYS A 11 -26.72 -9.17 -10.01
N VAL A 12 -26.58 -10.42 -9.56
CA VAL A 12 -26.89 -10.83 -8.19
C VAL A 12 -25.59 -10.85 -7.40
N LYS A 13 -25.61 -10.23 -6.22
CA LYS A 13 -24.47 -10.25 -5.32
C LYS A 13 -24.28 -11.67 -4.77
N SER A 14 -23.15 -12.30 -5.08
CA SER A 14 -22.89 -13.71 -4.75
C SER A 14 -22.96 -14.00 -3.25
N GLU A 15 -22.63 -13.04 -2.38
CA GLU A 15 -22.72 -13.17 -0.93
C GLU A 15 -24.18 -13.26 -0.41
N LEU A 16 -25.18 -12.94 -1.23
CA LEU A 16 -26.61 -13.03 -0.89
C LEU A 16 -27.29 -14.29 -1.44
N GLU A 17 -26.62 -15.02 -2.33
CA GLU A 17 -27.07 -16.28 -2.94
C GLU A 17 -26.77 -17.48 -2.02
N LEU A 18 -27.48 -17.55 -0.89
CA LEU A 18 -27.26 -18.54 0.19
C LEU A 18 -27.61 -19.98 -0.18
N PHE A 19 -28.46 -20.19 -1.20
CA PHE A 19 -29.07 -21.50 -1.48
C PHE A 19 -28.70 -22.07 -2.85
N HIS A 20 -28.03 -21.30 -3.71
CA HIS A 20 -27.52 -21.80 -4.98
C HIS A 20 -26.04 -22.13 -4.90
N LEU A 21 -25.63 -23.10 -5.70
CA LEU A 21 -24.22 -23.38 -5.89
C LEU A 21 -23.61 -22.22 -6.68
N LEU A 22 -22.68 -21.49 -6.05
CA LEU A 22 -22.01 -20.38 -6.70
C LEU A 22 -21.15 -20.88 -7.88
N PRO A 23 -21.12 -20.14 -9.01
CA PRO A 23 -20.27 -20.49 -10.13
C PRO A 23 -18.79 -20.38 -9.76
N THR A 24 -17.96 -21.25 -10.35
CA THR A 24 -16.50 -21.18 -10.20
C THR A 24 -15.94 -20.05 -11.05
N GLN A 25 -15.15 -19.16 -10.44
CA GLN A 25 -14.38 -18.16 -11.19
C GLN A 25 -13.29 -18.84 -12.01
N THR A 26 -13.38 -18.78 -13.34
CA THR A 26 -12.41 -19.37 -14.29
C THR A 26 -11.64 -18.33 -15.08
N ALA A 27 -12.02 -17.05 -15.01
CA ALA A 27 -11.38 -15.98 -15.79
C ALA A 27 -10.01 -15.56 -15.25
N MET A 28 -9.78 -15.72 -13.94
CA MET A 28 -8.49 -15.47 -13.30
C MET A 28 -7.76 -16.79 -13.10
N GLU A 29 -6.78 -17.08 -13.93
CA GLU A 29 -6.03 -18.33 -13.87
C GLU A 29 -4.92 -18.32 -12.82
N ASN A 30 -4.26 -17.16 -12.65
CA ASN A 30 -3.16 -16.99 -11.72
C ASN A 30 -3.03 -15.53 -11.28
N GLY A 31 -2.33 -15.30 -10.17
CA GLY A 31 -1.94 -14.00 -9.67
C GLY A 31 -0.47 -13.99 -9.25
N LYS A 32 0.21 -12.85 -9.42
CA LYS A 32 1.60 -12.67 -8.99
C LYS A 32 1.79 -11.30 -8.37
N TRP A 33 2.74 -11.22 -7.44
CA TRP A 33 3.23 -9.95 -6.92
C TRP A 33 4.34 -9.43 -7.82
N ILE A 34 4.26 -8.14 -8.16
CA ILE A 34 5.27 -7.44 -8.94
C ILE A 34 5.73 -6.25 -8.12
N GLU A 35 7.04 -6.11 -7.95
CA GLU A 35 7.63 -4.98 -7.24
C GLU A 35 7.93 -3.84 -8.22
N PHE A 36 7.50 -2.63 -7.85
CA PHE A 36 7.80 -1.40 -8.59
C PHE A 36 8.60 -0.47 -7.68
N HIS A 37 9.68 0.08 -8.23
CA HIS A 37 10.50 1.07 -7.55
C HIS A 37 10.04 2.49 -7.89
N PRO A 38 10.24 3.46 -6.99
CA PRO A 38 9.90 4.85 -7.26
C PRO A 38 10.75 5.42 -8.41
N LEU A 39 10.17 6.31 -9.19
CA LEU A 39 10.85 7.05 -10.26
C LEU A 39 11.77 8.14 -9.71
N SER A 40 11.37 8.75 -8.60
CA SER A 40 12.05 9.87 -7.94
C SER A 40 12.81 9.42 -6.70
N ASN A 41 13.81 10.22 -6.31
CA ASN A 41 14.51 10.02 -5.05
C ASN A 41 13.61 10.44 -3.87
N VAL A 42 13.63 9.66 -2.79
CA VAL A 42 12.71 9.83 -1.65
C VAL A 42 13.22 10.80 -0.58
N PHE A 43 14.45 11.30 -0.69
CA PHE A 43 15.11 12.10 0.36
C PHE A 43 14.93 13.62 0.20
N ASP A 44 14.36 14.05 -0.92
CA ASP A 44 14.45 15.42 -1.41
C ASP A 44 13.25 16.27 -0.94
N GLY A 45 12.33 15.67 -0.17
CA GLY A 45 11.07 16.27 0.26
C GLY A 45 10.03 16.40 -0.86
N GLY A 46 10.34 15.90 -2.05
CA GLY A 46 9.42 15.83 -3.19
C GLY A 46 8.44 14.65 -3.12
N PRO A 47 7.49 14.57 -4.06
CA PRO A 47 6.57 13.45 -4.16
C PRO A 47 7.31 12.16 -4.54
N VAL A 48 6.84 11.05 -3.96
CA VAL A 48 7.29 9.70 -4.33
C VAL A 48 6.37 9.19 -5.44
N GLU A 49 6.91 9.07 -6.65
CA GLU A 49 6.12 8.74 -7.84
C GLU A 49 6.37 7.31 -8.30
N PHE A 50 5.29 6.60 -8.64
CA PHE A 50 5.34 5.25 -9.22
C PHE A 50 4.61 5.27 -10.56
N HIS A 51 5.21 4.64 -11.57
CA HIS A 51 4.57 4.41 -12.86
C HIS A 51 4.43 2.91 -13.10
N ILE A 52 3.18 2.45 -13.15
CA ILE A 52 2.84 1.05 -13.36
C ILE A 52 2.25 0.93 -14.76
N SER A 53 3.06 0.46 -15.71
CA SER A 53 2.60 0.24 -17.07
C SER A 53 1.71 -1.01 -17.13
N GLY A 54 0.59 -0.92 -17.84
CA GLY A 54 -0.27 -2.08 -18.10
C GLY A 54 0.43 -3.14 -18.95
N SER A 55 0.08 -4.40 -18.72
CA SER A 55 0.40 -5.51 -19.62
C SER A 55 -0.80 -5.79 -20.53
N GLY A 56 -0.57 -6.35 -21.72
CA GLY A 56 -1.65 -6.73 -22.63
C GLY A 56 -2.50 -7.89 -22.11
N ASP A 57 -1.91 -8.75 -21.28
CA ASP A 57 -2.50 -10.02 -20.86
C ASP A 57 -2.77 -10.09 -19.34
N GLU A 58 -2.37 -9.07 -18.58
CA GLU A 58 -2.47 -9.07 -17.12
C GLU A 58 -3.24 -7.84 -16.63
N TYR A 59 -4.09 -8.06 -15.63
CA TYR A 59 -4.83 -6.99 -14.95
C TYR A 59 -4.18 -6.65 -13.61
N LEU A 60 -4.19 -5.36 -13.28
CA LEU A 60 -3.74 -4.88 -11.96
C LEU A 60 -4.90 -4.97 -10.96
N ASP A 61 -4.69 -5.70 -9.87
CA ASP A 61 -5.61 -5.70 -8.74
C ASP A 61 -5.26 -4.57 -7.75
N LEU A 62 -6.00 -3.47 -7.84
CA LEU A 62 -5.83 -2.32 -6.94
C LEU A 62 -6.17 -2.66 -5.48
N SER A 63 -7.05 -3.64 -5.23
CA SER A 63 -7.41 -4.05 -3.86
C SER A 63 -6.28 -4.78 -3.15
N GLN A 64 -5.39 -5.41 -3.93
CA GLN A 64 -4.18 -6.09 -3.47
C GLN A 64 -2.91 -5.30 -3.80
N THR A 65 -2.99 -3.97 -3.97
CA THR A 65 -1.79 -3.13 -4.15
C THR A 65 -1.32 -2.60 -2.79
N GLN A 66 -0.02 -2.75 -2.49
CA GLN A 66 0.56 -2.34 -1.21
C GLN A 66 1.79 -1.47 -1.44
N LEU A 67 1.97 -0.45 -0.59
CA LEU A 67 3.19 0.35 -0.54
C LEU A 67 4.18 -0.29 0.44
N TYR A 68 5.32 -0.74 -0.08
CA TYR A 68 6.41 -1.25 0.74
C TYR A 68 7.34 -0.12 1.18
N VAL A 69 7.56 0.03 2.49
CA VAL A 69 8.41 1.08 3.07
C VAL A 69 9.52 0.46 3.88
N GLN A 70 10.76 0.78 3.51
CA GLN A 70 11.95 0.49 4.30
C GLN A 70 12.45 1.78 4.97
N ALA A 71 12.46 1.81 6.30
CA ALA A 71 12.87 2.98 7.07
C ALA A 71 13.88 2.62 8.17
N LYS A 72 14.73 3.58 8.52
CA LYS A 72 15.69 3.50 9.63
C LYS A 72 15.41 4.63 10.62
N ILE A 73 15.25 4.28 11.90
CA ILE A 73 15.07 5.27 12.96
C ILE A 73 16.47 5.74 13.41
N LEU A 74 16.67 7.05 13.42
CA LEU A 74 17.90 7.72 13.84
C LEU A 74 17.59 8.68 14.99
N LYS A 75 18.62 9.07 15.74
CA LYS A 75 18.51 10.18 16.70
C LYS A 75 18.40 11.52 15.94
N ALA A 76 18.02 12.58 16.64
CA ALA A 76 17.90 13.93 16.06
C ALA A 76 19.20 14.46 15.44
N ASP A 77 20.35 13.97 15.92
CA ASP A 77 21.69 14.28 15.39
C ASP A 77 22.10 13.40 14.19
N GLY A 78 21.22 12.52 13.71
CA GLY A 78 21.48 11.58 12.61
C GLY A 78 22.27 10.33 13.02
N SER A 79 22.70 10.22 14.27
CA SER A 79 23.43 9.05 14.75
C SER A 79 22.52 7.82 14.90
N PRO A 80 23.05 6.60 14.71
CA PRO A 80 22.27 5.39 14.94
C PRO A 80 21.90 5.25 16.42
N ILE A 81 20.76 4.62 16.66
CA ILE A 81 20.36 4.23 18.01
C ILE A 81 21.26 3.08 18.43
N LEU A 82 22.11 3.31 19.42
CA LEU A 82 22.99 2.29 19.97
C LEU A 82 22.13 1.28 20.76
N LYS A 83 22.20 -0.01 20.39
CA LYS A 83 21.55 -1.12 21.09
C LYS A 83 22.28 -1.51 22.38
N GLU A 84 22.99 -0.60 23.04
CA GLU A 84 23.81 -0.98 24.20
C GLU A 84 22.93 -1.30 25.41
N ILE A 85 22.73 -2.60 25.63
CA ILE A 85 22.37 -3.16 26.93
C ILE A 85 23.64 -3.05 27.79
N THR A 86 23.78 -1.97 28.54
CA THR A 86 24.75 -1.92 29.63
C THR A 86 24.07 -2.48 30.87
N THR A 87 24.34 -3.74 31.20
CA THR A 87 23.91 -4.34 32.47
C THR A 87 24.89 -3.93 33.57
N GLY A 88 24.67 -2.78 34.19
CA GLY A 88 25.44 -2.31 35.33
C GLY A 88 24.65 -1.28 36.13
N ASP A 89 24.88 -1.19 37.43
CA ASP A 89 24.09 -0.39 38.40
C ASP A 89 24.02 1.12 38.12
N ASN A 90 24.71 1.60 37.07
CA ASN A 90 24.70 2.98 36.58
C ASN A 90 24.27 3.11 35.09
N ALA A 91 23.57 2.12 34.55
CA ALA A 91 23.11 2.12 33.17
C ALA A 91 22.08 3.23 32.93
N SER A 92 22.37 4.11 31.96
CA SER A 92 21.36 5.02 31.43
C SER A 92 20.14 4.22 30.96
N PRO A 93 18.90 4.63 31.25
CA PRO A 93 17.73 3.84 30.93
C PRO A 93 17.74 3.49 29.45
N GLU A 94 17.63 2.20 29.12
CA GLU A 94 17.50 1.72 27.75
C GLU A 94 16.35 2.49 27.07
N THR A 95 16.67 3.42 26.17
CA THR A 95 15.64 4.14 25.43
C THR A 95 15.10 3.21 24.36
N LYS A 96 14.14 2.37 24.74
CA LYS A 96 13.33 1.58 23.80
C LYS A 96 12.49 2.55 22.99
N ILE A 97 12.85 2.72 21.73
CA ILE A 97 12.11 3.56 20.79
C ILE A 97 11.61 2.73 19.63
N GLY A 98 10.45 3.12 19.14
CA GLY A 98 9.79 2.47 18.02
C GLY A 98 8.66 3.35 17.48
N PRO A 99 8.12 2.99 16.31
CA PRO A 99 6.94 3.64 15.79
C PRO A 99 5.77 3.49 16.76
N VAL A 100 4.95 4.55 16.85
CA VAL A 100 3.65 4.53 17.54
C VAL A 100 2.54 4.38 16.49
N ASN A 101 1.28 4.28 16.94
CA ASN A 101 0.10 4.11 16.10
C ASN A 101 0.15 4.95 14.80
N LEU A 102 -0.28 4.34 13.70
CA LEU A 102 -0.43 4.98 12.39
C LEU A 102 0.88 5.48 11.77
N PHE A 103 2.03 4.87 12.10
CA PHE A 103 3.34 5.27 11.56
C PHE A 103 3.33 5.47 10.04
N LEU A 104 2.95 4.46 9.26
CA LEU A 104 2.90 4.56 7.79
C LEU A 104 1.86 5.56 7.29
N HIS A 105 0.67 5.58 7.90
CA HIS A 105 -0.40 6.50 7.53
C HIS A 105 -0.05 7.96 7.78
N SER A 106 0.87 8.24 8.71
CA SER A 106 1.31 9.59 9.05
C SER A 106 2.52 10.05 8.22
N LEU A 107 3.11 9.18 7.38
CA LEU A 107 4.24 9.55 6.52
C LEU A 107 3.82 10.37 5.30
N LEU A 108 2.58 10.19 4.83
CA LEU A 108 2.10 10.76 3.59
C LEU A 108 0.96 11.75 3.90
N SER A 109 1.10 12.99 3.44
CA SER A 109 0.05 14.01 3.57
C SER A 109 -1.04 13.88 2.51
N GLN A 110 -0.70 13.32 1.35
CA GLN A 110 -1.57 13.19 0.19
C GLN A 110 -1.14 11.98 -0.65
N VAL A 111 -2.12 11.31 -1.26
CA VAL A 111 -1.89 10.21 -2.20
C VAL A 111 -2.81 10.43 -3.40
N ASP A 112 -2.19 10.68 -4.55
CA ASP A 112 -2.92 10.86 -5.80
C ASP A 112 -2.80 9.62 -6.68
N VAL A 113 -3.89 9.28 -7.36
CA VAL A 113 -3.95 8.16 -8.29
C VAL A 113 -4.50 8.66 -9.62
N SER A 114 -3.74 8.41 -10.69
CA SER A 114 -4.15 8.72 -12.05
C SER A 114 -4.25 7.46 -12.90
N LEU A 115 -5.32 7.33 -13.69
CA LEU A 115 -5.48 6.28 -14.69
C LEU A 115 -5.46 6.92 -16.08
N ASN A 116 -4.48 6.54 -16.92
CA ASN A 116 -4.27 7.14 -18.25
C ASN A 116 -4.23 8.68 -18.20
N ASP A 117 -3.38 9.23 -17.33
CA ASP A 117 -3.20 10.67 -17.09
C ASP A 117 -4.44 11.41 -16.59
N ARG A 118 -5.51 10.68 -16.24
CA ARG A 118 -6.70 11.25 -15.61
C ARG A 118 -6.67 10.98 -14.12
N LEU A 119 -6.66 12.04 -13.33
CA LEU A 119 -6.79 11.96 -11.87
C LEU A 119 -8.12 11.27 -11.50
N VAL A 120 -8.05 10.25 -10.66
CA VAL A 120 -9.20 9.51 -10.12
C VAL A 120 -9.25 9.54 -8.59
N SER A 121 -8.19 9.98 -7.93
CA SER A 121 -8.22 10.35 -6.51
C SER A 121 -9.01 11.65 -6.30
N ASN A 122 -9.52 11.83 -5.08
CA ASN A 122 -10.44 12.90 -4.68
C ASN A 122 -9.69 14.12 -4.14
#